data_AF-A0A672IEF7-F1
#
_entry.id   AF-A0A672IEF7-F1
#
_cell.length_a   1.000
_cell.length_b   1.000
_cell.length_c   1.000
_cell.angle_alpha   90.00
_cell.angle_beta   90.00
_cell.angle_gamma   90.00
#
_symmetry.space_group_name_H-M   'P 1'
#
loop_
_entity.id
_entity.type
_entity.pdbx_description
1 polymer ?
#
loop_
_entity_poly.entity_id
_entity_poly.type
_entity_poly.pdbx_seq_one_letter_code
_entity_poly.pdbx_strand_id
1 'polypeptide(L)'
;KLYLIDLFSVFLLMFLKTLWILVLPAPTPNTCKWKENCNLIKLLEFEAQQLKETYVGNTLRHCSDTLPLLFSIVECSTSQEQLQDIYTKAFLFRWHISNVEIYEKDLLPHPELMVDSLKTVNSRLEQINYSLQNAEPELAALSTPAPPQLSHDDDHYLKKVYVWGVIYTLRDWVTQVLQLLKCDQVEDTCDRK
;
A
#
# COMPACT_ATOMS: atom_id res chain seq x y z
N LYS A 1 -49.63 -29.01 34.55
CA LYS A 1 -48.17 -28.93 34.79
C LYS A 1 -47.35 -29.59 33.67
N LEU A 2 -47.76 -30.73 33.08
CA LEU A 2 -47.03 -31.37 31.96
C LEU A 2 -46.94 -30.49 30.70
N TYR A 3 -48.03 -29.83 30.28
CA TYR A 3 -48.08 -29.02 29.06
C TYR A 3 -47.10 -27.83 29.01
N LEU A 4 -46.66 -27.33 30.18
CA LEU A 4 -45.72 -26.20 30.24
C LEU A 4 -44.29 -26.63 29.92
N ILE A 5 -43.95 -27.89 30.22
CA ILE A 5 -42.62 -28.47 30.00
C ILE A 5 -42.44 -28.78 28.51
N ASP A 6 -43.46 -29.33 27.86
CA ASP A 6 -43.42 -29.61 26.42
C ASP A 6 -43.33 -28.33 25.58
N LEU A 7 -44.07 -27.28 25.97
CA LEU A 7 -43.98 -25.99 25.28
C LEU A 7 -42.57 -25.39 25.40
N PHE A 8 -41.98 -25.44 26.60
CA PHE A 8 -40.63 -24.92 26.84
C PHE A 8 -39.56 -25.68 26.06
N SER A 9 -39.70 -27.00 25.95
CA SER A 9 -38.80 -27.86 25.16
C SER A 9 -38.83 -27.50 23.67
N VAL A 10 -40.02 -27.29 23.10
CA VAL A 10 -40.17 -26.89 21.70
C VAL A 10 -39.54 -25.53 21.43
N PHE A 11 -39.76 -24.54 22.32
CA PHE A 11 -39.12 -23.22 22.18
C PHE A 11 -37.61 -23.29 22.33
N LEU A 12 -37.08 -24.11 23.25
CA LEU A 12 -35.65 -24.32 23.43
C LEU A 12 -35.02 -24.93 22.17
N LEU A 13 -35.68 -25.94 21.58
CA LEU A 13 -35.22 -26.59 20.35
C LEU A 13 -35.26 -25.64 19.14
N MET A 14 -36.27 -24.77 19.04
CA MET A 14 -36.31 -23.74 18.01
C MET A 14 -35.21 -22.69 18.20
N PHE A 15 -34.94 -22.26 19.43
CA PHE A 15 -33.85 -21.33 19.77
C PHE A 15 -32.47 -21.92 19.49
N LEU A 16 -32.25 -23.19 19.84
CA LEU A 16 -31.03 -23.90 19.46
C LEU A 16 -30.90 -23.92 17.93
N LYS A 17 -31.95 -24.30 17.20
CA LYS A 17 -31.91 -24.37 15.74
C LYS A 17 -31.63 -23.02 15.07
N THR A 18 -32.11 -21.90 15.61
CA THR A 18 -31.78 -20.55 15.11
C THR A 18 -30.38 -20.09 15.50
N LEU A 19 -29.86 -20.49 16.67
CA LEU A 19 -28.46 -20.23 17.05
C LEU A 19 -27.46 -20.99 16.16
N TRP A 20 -27.81 -22.19 15.68
CA TRP A 20 -26.97 -22.95 14.74
C TRP A 20 -26.98 -22.40 13.31
N ILE A 21 -28.00 -21.63 12.90
CA ILE A 21 -28.05 -20.96 11.58
C ILE A 21 -27.19 -19.67 11.57
N LEU A 22 -26.88 -19.13 12.76
CA LEU A 22 -26.06 -17.95 12.98
C LEU A 22 -24.60 -18.27 13.34
N VAL A 23 -24.11 -19.45 12.94
CA VAL A 23 -22.66 -19.66 12.83
C VAL A 23 -22.19 -18.90 11.59
N LEU A 24 -22.04 -17.58 11.75
CA LEU A 24 -21.19 -16.81 10.86
C LEU A 24 -19.85 -17.54 10.83
N PRO A 25 -19.30 -17.87 9.65
CA PRO A 25 -17.95 -18.40 9.58
C PRO A 25 -17.06 -17.39 10.32
N ALA A 26 -16.37 -17.87 11.37
CA ALA A 26 -15.36 -17.07 12.02
C ALA A 26 -14.43 -16.51 10.92
N PRO A 27 -14.01 -15.24 10.98
CA PRO A 27 -13.11 -14.68 9.99
C PRO A 27 -11.83 -15.52 10.01
N THR A 28 -11.72 -16.44 9.05
CA THR A 28 -10.48 -17.17 8.85
C THR A 28 -9.48 -16.13 8.35
N PRO A 29 -8.33 -15.95 9.02
CA PRO A 29 -7.30 -15.04 8.54
C PRO A 29 -6.98 -15.44 7.10
N ASN A 30 -7.20 -14.51 6.17
CA ASN A 30 -7.19 -14.79 4.74
C ASN A 30 -5.73 -14.80 4.26
N THR A 31 -4.95 -15.77 4.74
CA THR A 31 -3.50 -15.92 4.55
C THR A 31 -3.07 -15.77 3.09
N CYS A 32 -3.92 -16.19 2.15
CA CYS A 32 -3.65 -16.06 0.72
C CYS A 32 -3.77 -14.62 0.20
N LYS A 33 -4.74 -13.82 0.68
CA LYS A 33 -4.79 -12.38 0.35
C LYS A 33 -3.57 -11.63 0.90
N TRP A 34 -3.13 -12.03 2.10
CA TRP A 34 -1.92 -11.45 2.70
C TRP A 34 -0.66 -11.77 1.89
N LYS A 35 -0.52 -13.02 1.43
CA LYS A 35 0.58 -13.44 0.56
C LYS A 35 0.59 -12.64 -0.76
N GLU A 36 -0.58 -12.44 -1.36
CA GLU A 36 -0.72 -11.63 -2.58
C GLU A 36 -0.26 -10.19 -2.36
N ASN A 37 -0.68 -9.55 -1.25
CA ASN A 37 -0.19 -8.23 -0.85
C ASN A 37 1.34 -8.19 -0.72
N CYS A 38 1.92 -9.19 -0.04
CA CYS A 38 3.36 -9.28 0.11
C CYS A 38 4.09 -9.42 -1.24
N ASN A 39 3.55 -10.19 -2.17
CA ASN A 39 4.12 -10.31 -3.52
C ASN A 39 4.07 -8.99 -4.28
N LEU A 40 2.96 -8.25 -4.18
CA LEU A 40 2.83 -6.93 -4.80
C LEU A 40 3.84 -5.93 -4.22
N ILE A 41 4.06 -5.94 -2.91
CA ILE A 41 5.01 -5.04 -2.25
C ILE A 41 6.45 -5.41 -2.61
N LYS A 42 6.80 -6.71 -2.70
CA LYS A 42 8.11 -7.16 -3.19
C LYS A 42 8.37 -6.71 -4.63
N LEU A 43 7.34 -6.78 -5.47
CA LEU A 43 7.44 -6.32 -6.85
C LEU A 43 7.60 -4.79 -6.92
N LEU A 44 6.89 -4.05 -6.07
CA LEU A 44 7.07 -2.61 -5.93
C LEU A 44 8.49 -2.24 -5.49
N GLU A 45 9.11 -3.01 -4.58
CA GLU A 45 10.49 -2.76 -4.13
C GLU A 45 11.46 -2.84 -5.31
N PHE A 46 11.34 -3.91 -6.10
CA PHE A 46 12.14 -4.11 -7.30
C PHE A 46 11.92 -3.00 -8.33
N GLU A 47 10.67 -2.63 -8.61
CA GLU A 47 10.32 -1.55 -9.53
C GLU A 47 10.82 -0.17 -9.04
N ALA A 48 10.75 0.10 -7.73
CA ALA A 48 11.28 1.33 -7.13
C ALA A 48 12.81 1.39 -7.18
N GLN A 49 13.49 0.25 -7.01
CA GLN A 49 14.94 0.15 -7.16
C GLN A 49 15.36 0.39 -8.62
N GLN A 50 14.65 -0.20 -9.60
CA GLN A 50 14.90 0.07 -11.01
C GLN A 50 14.65 1.52 -11.39
N LEU A 51 13.59 2.13 -10.85
CA LEU A 51 13.29 3.56 -11.07
C LEU A 51 14.45 4.44 -10.57
N LYS A 52 14.99 4.14 -9.39
CA LYS A 52 16.17 4.84 -8.84
C LYS A 52 17.39 4.67 -9.74
N GLU A 53 17.67 3.45 -10.19
CA GLU A 53 18.81 3.18 -11.09
C GLU A 53 18.66 3.91 -12.43
N THR A 54 17.45 3.93 -12.98
CA THR A 54 17.10 4.68 -14.20
C THR A 54 17.31 6.18 -14.01
N TYR A 55 16.89 6.72 -12.87
CA TYR A 55 17.11 8.12 -12.52
C TYR A 55 18.60 8.46 -12.46
N VAL A 56 19.39 7.66 -11.75
CA VAL A 56 20.85 7.85 -11.62
C VAL A 56 21.55 7.74 -12.98
N GLY A 57 21.18 6.74 -13.80
CA GLY A 57 21.77 6.54 -15.12
C GLY A 57 21.47 7.67 -16.10
N ASN A 58 20.30 8.31 -15.99
CA ASN A 58 19.89 9.43 -16.84
C ASN A 58 20.39 10.80 -16.36
N THR A 59 20.95 10.90 -15.15
CA THR A 59 21.30 12.19 -14.55
C THR A 59 22.80 12.32 -14.26
N LEU A 60 23.47 13.27 -14.90
CA LEU A 60 24.74 13.86 -14.43
C LEU A 60 24.56 14.69 -13.12
N ARG A 61 23.45 14.51 -12.40
CA ARG A 61 23.01 15.40 -11.32
C ARG A 61 23.60 14.89 -10.01
N HIS A 62 24.71 15.48 -9.57
CA HIS A 62 25.12 15.42 -8.17
C HIS A 62 24.13 16.25 -7.32
N CYS A 63 23.08 15.61 -6.83
CA CYS A 63 22.30 16.15 -5.73
C CYS A 63 23.06 15.82 -4.42
N SER A 64 23.22 16.82 -3.55
CA SER A 64 23.83 16.67 -2.21
C SER A 64 23.13 15.56 -1.42
N ASP A 65 23.85 14.81 -0.60
CA ASP A 65 23.36 13.64 0.17
C ASP A 65 22.21 13.93 1.15
N THR A 66 21.82 15.20 1.31
CA THR A 66 20.76 15.66 2.20
C THR A 66 19.40 15.56 1.53
N LEU A 67 18.76 14.40 1.65
CA LEU A 67 17.39 14.17 1.23
C LEU A 67 16.40 14.97 2.08
N PRO A 68 15.51 15.79 1.50
CA PRO A 68 14.32 16.22 2.22
C PRO A 68 13.46 14.98 2.46
N LEU A 69 13.33 14.59 3.73
CA LEU A 69 12.51 13.45 4.12
C LEU A 69 11.03 13.79 3.84
N LEU A 70 10.45 13.24 2.77
CA LEU A 70 9.03 13.47 2.46
C LEU A 70 8.10 12.69 3.40
N PHE A 71 8.57 11.59 3.97
CA PHE A 71 7.79 10.70 4.83
C PHE A 71 8.63 10.22 6.00
N SER A 72 8.10 10.33 7.22
CA SER A 72 8.72 9.79 8.43
C SER A 72 8.21 8.38 8.75
N ILE A 73 8.97 7.71 9.64
CA ILE A 73 8.70 6.37 10.14
C ILE A 73 7.29 6.28 10.73
N VAL A 74 6.67 5.14 10.46
CA VAL A 74 5.43 4.68 11.08
C VAL A 74 5.74 4.20 12.49
N GLU A 75 5.65 5.08 13.49
CA GLU A 75 5.52 4.64 14.88
C GLU A 75 4.04 4.29 15.16
N CYS A 76 3.51 3.28 14.48
CA CYS A 76 2.17 2.77 14.76
C CYS A 76 2.23 1.58 15.69
N SER A 77 1.26 1.52 16.62
CA SER A 77 1.25 0.59 17.74
C SER A 77 0.51 -0.71 17.42
N THR A 78 -0.38 -0.71 16.42
CA THR A 78 -1.20 -1.87 16.04
C THR A 78 -1.08 -2.23 14.56
N SER A 79 -1.36 -3.49 14.20
CA SER A 79 -1.35 -3.96 12.81
C SER A 79 -2.38 -3.23 11.93
N GLN A 80 -3.51 -2.80 12.50
CA GLN A 80 -4.53 -2.05 11.77
C GLN A 80 -4.03 -0.64 11.43
N GLU A 81 -3.45 0.08 12.40
CA GLU A 81 -2.84 1.40 12.17
C GLU A 81 -1.72 1.33 11.12
N GLN A 82 -0.92 0.27 11.15
CA GLN A 82 0.12 0.01 10.16
C GLN A 82 -0.45 -0.14 8.75
N LEU A 83 -1.54 -0.90 8.58
CA LEU A 83 -2.19 -1.07 7.27
C LEU A 83 -2.84 0.22 6.78
N GLN A 84 -3.45 1.00 7.67
CA GLN A 84 -3.99 2.32 7.36
C GLN A 84 -2.90 3.28 6.89
N ASP A 85 -1.74 3.28 7.55
CA ASP A 85 -0.60 4.11 7.15
C ASP A 85 -0.06 3.68 5.78
N ILE A 86 0.13 2.37 5.55
CA ILE A 86 0.60 1.84 4.26
C ILE A 86 -0.36 2.27 3.14
N TYR A 87 -1.66 2.09 3.33
CA TYR A 87 -2.68 2.49 2.37
C TYR A 87 -2.63 4.00 2.09
N THR A 88 -2.58 4.82 3.14
CA THR A 88 -2.54 6.29 3.04
C THR A 88 -1.29 6.76 2.30
N LYS A 89 -0.12 6.20 2.63
CA LYS A 89 1.14 6.56 1.98
C LYS A 89 1.22 6.05 0.54
N ALA A 90 0.75 4.84 0.26
CA ALA A 90 0.66 4.35 -1.11
C ALA A 90 -0.21 5.27 -1.97
N PHE A 91 -1.34 5.76 -1.43
CA PHE A 91 -2.15 6.77 -2.11
C PHE A 91 -1.38 8.07 -2.37
N LEU A 92 -0.70 8.61 -1.36
CA LEU A 92 0.09 9.84 -1.52
C LEU A 92 1.24 9.67 -2.52
N PHE A 93 1.93 8.53 -2.50
CA PHE A 93 3.00 8.25 -3.45
C PHE A 93 2.50 8.24 -4.90
N ARG A 94 1.29 7.74 -5.18
CA ARG A 94 0.71 7.85 -6.54
C ARG A 94 0.62 9.29 -7.02
N TRP A 95 0.20 10.18 -6.12
CA TRP A 95 0.12 11.60 -6.42
C TRP A 95 1.52 12.20 -6.65
N HIS A 96 2.49 11.88 -5.81
CA HIS A 96 3.87 12.35 -5.99
C HIS A 96 4.50 11.83 -7.28
N ILE A 97 4.32 10.54 -7.60
CA ILE A 97 4.83 9.91 -8.83
C ILE A 97 4.23 10.55 -10.08
N SER A 98 2.94 10.90 -10.05
CA SER A 98 2.31 11.63 -11.15
C SER A 98 2.93 13.02 -11.37
N ASN A 99 3.30 13.73 -10.29
CA ASN A 99 4.01 15.00 -10.40
C ASN A 99 5.46 14.82 -10.88
N VAL A 100 6.13 13.77 -10.42
CA VAL A 100 7.47 13.42 -10.91
C VAL A 100 7.45 13.14 -12.42
N GLU A 101 6.41 12.45 -12.91
CA GLU A 101 6.24 12.22 -14.35
C GLU A 101 6.12 13.53 -15.13
N ILE A 102 5.39 14.52 -14.61
CA ILE A 102 5.27 15.86 -15.22
C ILE A 102 6.64 16.54 -15.23
N TYR A 103 7.36 16.52 -14.11
CA TYR A 103 8.67 17.17 -14.01
C TYR A 103 9.73 16.50 -14.88
N GLU A 104 9.76 15.18 -14.99
CA GLU A 104 10.77 14.52 -15.83
C GLU A 104 10.54 14.77 -17.32
N LYS A 105 9.29 14.94 -17.77
CA LYS A 105 8.99 15.38 -19.15
C LYS A 105 9.50 16.78 -19.46
N ASP A 106 9.55 17.66 -18.45
CA ASP A 106 10.07 19.03 -18.55
C ASP A 106 11.61 19.07 -18.42
N LEU A 107 12.18 18.18 -17.59
CA LEU A 107 13.59 18.18 -17.22
C LEU A 107 14.50 17.35 -18.14
N LEU A 108 13.96 16.36 -18.86
CA LEU A 108 14.74 15.41 -19.67
C LEU A 108 14.48 15.61 -21.17
N PRO A 109 15.53 15.57 -22.01
CA PRO A 109 15.36 15.61 -23.46
C PRO A 109 14.73 14.32 -24.03
N HIS A 110 14.93 13.18 -23.36
CA HIS A 110 14.41 11.86 -23.74
C HIS A 110 13.80 11.17 -22.50
N PRO A 111 12.56 11.52 -22.12
CA PRO A 111 11.96 11.09 -20.86
C PRO A 111 11.34 9.68 -20.91
N GLU A 112 11.34 8.99 -22.05
CA GLU A 112 10.49 7.82 -22.32
C GLU A 112 10.72 6.69 -21.31
N LEU A 113 11.97 6.26 -21.14
CA LEU A 113 12.33 5.18 -20.20
C LEU A 113 11.98 5.53 -18.74
N MET A 114 12.17 6.80 -18.37
CA MET A 114 11.85 7.28 -17.03
C MET A 114 10.33 7.31 -16.80
N VAL A 115 9.58 7.83 -17.77
CA VAL A 115 8.12 7.91 -17.73
C VAL A 115 7.48 6.52 -17.68
N ASP A 116 7.99 5.55 -18.44
CA ASP A 116 7.45 4.19 -18.42
C ASP A 116 7.73 3.49 -17.08
N SER A 117 8.90 3.73 -16.48
CA SER A 117 9.22 3.25 -15.13
C SER A 117 8.30 3.86 -14.07
N LEU A 118 8.04 5.18 -14.16
CA LEU A 118 7.11 5.88 -13.26
C LEU A 118 5.68 5.36 -13.37
N LYS A 119 5.20 5.12 -14.59
CA LYS A 119 3.86 4.53 -14.83
C LYS A 119 3.74 3.13 -14.23
N THR A 120 4.78 2.31 -14.37
CA THR A 120 4.83 0.96 -13.80
C THR A 120 4.68 1.02 -12.28
N VAL A 121 5.50 1.85 -11.62
CA VAL A 121 5.43 2.09 -10.17
C VAL A 121 4.05 2.62 -9.75
N ASN A 122 3.48 3.57 -10.49
CA ASN A 122 2.17 4.14 -10.16
C ASN A 122 1.05 3.10 -10.25
N SER A 123 1.08 2.24 -11.27
CA SER A 123 0.13 1.13 -11.42
C SER A 123 0.27 0.12 -10.29
N ARG A 124 1.50 -0.16 -9.85
CA ARG A 124 1.75 -1.07 -8.73
C ARG A 124 1.21 -0.54 -7.42
N LEU A 125 1.45 0.74 -7.12
CA LEU A 125 0.89 1.41 -5.94
C LEU A 125 -0.64 1.38 -5.94
N GLU A 126 -1.26 1.54 -7.11
CA GLU A 126 -2.71 1.41 -7.27
C GLU A 126 -3.21 0.00 -6.95
N GLN A 127 -2.54 -1.03 -7.49
CA GLN A 127 -2.88 -2.43 -7.19
C GLN A 127 -2.74 -2.76 -5.70
N ILE A 128 -1.70 -2.27 -5.04
CA ILE A 128 -1.52 -2.43 -3.59
C ILE A 128 -2.68 -1.78 -2.84
N ASN A 129 -3.05 -0.55 -3.17
CA ASN A 129 -4.19 0.13 -2.53
C ASN A 129 -5.49 -0.64 -2.68
N TYR A 130 -5.79 -1.11 -3.91
CA TYR A 130 -6.99 -1.91 -4.15
C TYR A 130 -6.97 -3.23 -3.37
N SER A 131 -5.83 -3.91 -3.34
CA SER A 131 -5.70 -5.18 -2.64
C SER A 131 -5.81 -5.02 -1.11
N LEU A 132 -5.26 -3.94 -0.56
CA LEU A 132 -5.44 -3.57 0.86
C LEU A 132 -6.90 -3.26 1.20
N GLN A 133 -7.60 -2.46 0.38
CA GLN A 133 -9.03 -2.20 0.56
C GLN A 133 -9.88 -3.47 0.52
N ASN A 134 -9.54 -4.41 -0.35
CA ASN A 134 -10.25 -5.69 -0.48
C ASN A 134 -9.94 -6.67 0.66
N ALA A 135 -8.80 -6.50 1.34
CA ALA A 135 -8.44 -7.27 2.53
C ALA A 135 -9.11 -6.67 3.77
N GLU A 136 -9.14 -5.34 3.87
CA GLU A 136 -9.67 -4.58 5.00
C GLU A 136 -10.67 -3.52 4.51
N PRO A 137 -11.96 -3.86 4.37
CA PRO A 137 -12.97 -2.94 3.84
C PRO A 137 -13.13 -1.64 4.63
N GLU A 138 -12.75 -1.64 5.91
CA GLU A 138 -12.73 -0.44 6.76
C GLU A 138 -11.78 0.64 6.21
N LEU A 139 -10.75 0.27 5.45
CA LEU A 139 -9.85 1.21 4.79
C LEU A 139 -10.55 2.04 3.71
N ALA A 140 -11.59 1.49 3.07
CA ALA A 140 -12.37 2.22 2.07
C ALA A 140 -13.20 3.36 2.69
N ALA A 141 -13.46 3.31 3.99
CA ALA A 141 -14.15 4.37 4.72
C ALA A 141 -13.21 5.53 5.12
N LEU A 142 -11.90 5.38 4.97
CA LEU A 142 -10.95 6.45 5.26
C LEU A 142 -11.05 7.57 4.21
N SER A 143 -11.15 8.80 4.70
CA SER A 143 -11.03 9.97 3.83
C SER A 143 -9.65 10.00 3.19
N THR A 144 -9.64 10.09 1.86
CA THR A 144 -8.43 10.25 1.08
C THR A 144 -7.68 11.52 1.50
N PRO A 145 -6.38 11.45 1.80
CA PRO A 145 -5.63 12.64 2.21
C PRO A 145 -5.60 13.66 1.08
N ALA A 146 -5.69 14.94 1.43
CA ALA A 146 -5.57 16.02 0.46
C ALA A 146 -4.16 15.98 -0.16
N PRO A 147 -4.03 16.22 -1.48
CA PRO A 147 -2.72 16.30 -2.09
C PRO A 147 -1.88 17.44 -1.49
N PRO A 148 -0.58 17.25 -1.29
CA PRO A 148 0.32 18.32 -0.88
C PRO A 148 0.31 19.47 -1.91
N GLN A 149 0.44 20.70 -1.44
CA GLN A 149 0.69 21.83 -2.34
C GLN A 149 2.18 21.83 -2.71
N LEU A 150 2.47 21.92 -4.01
CA LEU A 150 3.83 22.11 -4.53
C LEU A 150 3.96 23.52 -5.05
N SER A 151 5.06 24.20 -4.73
CA SER A 151 5.40 25.52 -5.27
C SER A 151 6.74 25.44 -5.99
N HIS A 152 6.77 24.77 -7.14
CA HIS A 152 7.99 24.57 -7.94
C HIS A 152 7.88 25.13 -9.36
N ASP A 153 6.85 25.94 -9.62
CA ASP A 153 6.30 26.15 -10.98
C ASP A 153 7.36 26.51 -12.03
N ASP A 154 8.39 27.30 -11.68
CA ASP A 154 9.45 27.69 -12.62
C ASP A 154 10.89 27.30 -12.21
N ASP A 155 11.09 26.62 -11.08
CA ASP A 155 12.44 26.32 -10.59
C ASP A 155 12.89 24.90 -10.97
N HIS A 156 13.73 24.79 -12.01
CA HIS A 156 14.32 23.53 -12.45
C HIS A 156 15.13 22.82 -11.37
N TYR A 157 15.81 23.56 -10.47
CA TYR A 157 16.56 22.97 -9.38
C TYR A 157 15.62 22.35 -8.34
N LEU A 158 14.56 23.07 -7.94
CA LEU A 158 13.58 22.53 -7.00
C LEU A 158 12.83 21.32 -7.56
N LYS A 159 12.45 21.35 -8.85
CA LYS A 159 11.87 20.17 -9.53
C LYS A 159 12.83 18.97 -9.44
N LYS A 160 14.13 19.16 -9.71
CA LYS A 160 15.15 18.09 -9.62
C LYS A 160 15.26 17.51 -8.20
N VAL A 161 15.37 18.39 -7.20
CA VAL A 161 15.47 18.00 -5.78
C VAL A 161 14.21 17.24 -5.34
N TYR A 162 13.04 17.71 -5.75
CA TYR A 162 11.78 17.04 -5.45
C TYR A 162 11.70 15.65 -6.09
N VAL A 163 12.03 15.53 -7.39
CA VAL A 163 12.04 14.23 -8.08
C VAL A 163 12.96 13.24 -7.38
N TRP A 164 14.19 13.67 -7.10
CA TRP A 164 15.16 12.88 -6.36
C TRP A 164 14.61 12.45 -4.99
N GLY A 165 14.05 13.40 -4.24
CA GLY A 165 13.44 13.17 -2.93
C GLY A 165 12.35 12.11 -2.96
N VAL A 166 11.42 12.21 -3.90
CA VAL A 166 10.30 11.26 -4.05
C VAL A 166 10.80 9.85 -4.37
N ILE A 167 11.72 9.70 -5.32
CA ILE A 167 12.20 8.38 -5.77
C ILE A 167 12.93 7.64 -4.65
N TYR A 168 13.85 8.33 -3.96
CA TYR A 168 14.60 7.72 -2.86
C TYR A 168 13.70 7.43 -1.68
N THR A 169 12.80 8.34 -1.32
CA THR A 169 11.87 8.11 -0.21
C THR A 169 10.89 6.98 -0.51
N LEU A 170 10.45 6.82 -1.77
CA LEU A 170 9.64 5.67 -2.17
C LEU A 170 10.39 4.36 -1.92
N ARG A 171 11.62 4.23 -2.42
CA ARG A 171 12.44 3.02 -2.24
C ARG A 171 12.62 2.69 -0.76
N ASP A 172 12.96 3.69 0.04
CA ASP A 172 13.20 3.50 1.47
C ASP A 172 11.90 3.16 2.23
N TRP A 173 10.78 3.78 1.85
CA TRP A 173 9.48 3.45 2.41
C TRP A 173 9.06 2.01 2.08
N VAL A 174 9.18 1.55 0.83
CA VAL A 174 8.82 0.18 0.46
C VAL A 174 9.68 -0.85 1.21
N THR A 175 10.97 -0.59 1.35
CA THR A 175 11.90 -1.43 2.14
C THR A 175 11.40 -1.57 3.59
N GLN A 176 10.98 -0.45 4.19
CA GLN A 176 10.43 -0.43 5.55
C GLN A 176 9.10 -1.19 5.64
N VAL A 177 8.22 -1.06 4.65
CA VAL A 177 6.94 -1.79 4.60
C VAL A 177 7.18 -3.30 4.56
N LEU A 178 8.14 -3.78 3.76
CA LEU A 178 8.48 -5.21 3.71
C LEU A 178 8.92 -5.74 5.08
N GLN A 179 9.75 -4.98 5.79
CA GLN A 179 10.22 -5.33 7.13
C GLN A 179 9.07 -5.33 8.15
N LEU A 180 8.21 -4.31 8.10
CA LEU A 180 7.04 -4.16 8.97
C LEU A 180 6.08 -5.35 8.82
N LEU A 181 5.78 -5.72 7.57
CA LEU A 181 4.82 -6.77 7.24
C LEU A 181 5.41 -8.18 7.32
N LYS A 182 6.73 -8.32 7.53
CA LYS A 182 7.45 -9.59 7.61
C LYS A 182 7.15 -10.50 6.41
N CYS A 183 7.14 -9.93 5.21
CA CYS A 183 6.73 -10.64 3.99
C CYS A 183 7.64 -11.82 3.59
N ASP A 184 8.76 -12.03 4.27
CA ASP A 184 9.65 -13.19 4.10
C ASP A 184 9.27 -14.39 4.96
N GLN A 185 8.31 -14.24 5.88
CA GLN A 185 7.88 -15.30 6.80
C GLN A 185 6.53 -15.94 6.42
N VAL A 186 5.95 -15.58 5.28
CA VAL A 186 4.66 -16.11 4.83
C VAL A 186 4.89 -17.45 4.11
N GLU A 187 4.69 -18.58 4.81
CA GLU A 187 4.85 -19.94 4.28
C GLU A 187 3.83 -20.32 3.19
N ASP A 188 4.28 -21.13 2.22
CA ASP A 188 3.55 -21.66 1.05
C ASP A 188 2.45 -22.67 1.41
N THR A 189 1.41 -22.22 2.11
CA THR A 189 0.24 -23.05 2.42
C THR A 189 -0.93 -22.87 1.45
N CYS A 190 -0.84 -21.91 0.52
CA CYS A 190 -1.92 -21.58 -0.42
C CYS A 190 -1.96 -22.45 -1.71
N ASP A 191 -0.93 -23.27 -1.97
CA ASP A 191 -0.83 -24.09 -3.20
C ASP A 191 -1.47 -25.50 -3.06
N ARG A 192 -2.30 -25.73 -2.03
CA ARG A 192 -3.08 -26.97 -1.91
C ARG A 192 -4.58 -26.71 -2.01
N LYS A 193 -5.09 -26.59 -3.24
CA LYS A 193 -6.47 -26.96 -3.58
C LYS A 193 -6.51 -27.62 -4.95
#